data_AF-A0A9D6X917-F1
#
_entry.id   AF-A0A9D6X917-F1
#
_cell.length_a   1.000
_cell.length_b   1.000
_cell.length_c   1.000
_cell.angle_alpha   90.00
_cell.angle_beta   90.00
_cell.angle_gamma   90.00
#
_symmetry.space_group_name_H-M   'P 1'
#
loop_
_entity.id
_entity.type
_entity.pdbx_description
1 polymer ?
#
loop_
_entity_poly.entity_id
_entity_poly.type
_entity_poly.pdbx_seq_one_letter_code
_entity_poly.pdbx_strand_id
1 'polypeptide(L)'
;MNRCAGPALCLLIALTISGCVAWGHGIAPVEPVGRKIFPSPTIESLQPTLSWEAADPEEMPEARYHLVVYRLEGFPAHEVIVYGRRDLAETSHTLDQPLMPDTRYHWRVGVTYSNGKETRTEWNGYRAFYFIPIPFVWFIGFTSGTYSFDTPA
;
A
#
# COMPACT_ATOMS: atom_id res chain seq x y z
N MET A 1 -30.37 8.54 57.32
CA MET A 1 -29.69 9.68 56.64
C MET A 1 -28.20 9.39 56.76
N ASN A 2 -27.40 9.08 55.73
CA ASN A 2 -27.42 9.46 54.32
C ASN A 2 -27.02 8.27 53.40
N ARG A 3 -27.54 8.27 52.17
CA ARG A 3 -27.26 7.33 51.06
C ARG A 3 -26.12 7.87 50.17
N CYS A 4 -25.64 7.00 49.26
CA CYS A 4 -24.71 7.17 48.10
C CYS A 4 -23.37 6.46 48.33
N ALA A 5 -22.82 5.62 47.43
CA ALA A 5 -23.02 5.49 45.98
C ALA A 5 -22.90 4.01 45.53
N GLY A 6 -23.64 3.67 44.46
CA GLY A 6 -23.83 2.31 43.94
C GLY A 6 -22.72 1.78 43.02
N PRO A 7 -22.93 0.58 42.41
CA PRO A 7 -21.98 -0.15 41.59
C PRO A 7 -21.89 0.43 40.17
N ALA A 8 -21.54 1.72 40.06
CA ALA A 8 -21.46 2.43 38.78
C ALA A 8 -20.01 2.52 38.23
N LEU A 9 -19.06 1.77 38.81
CA LEU A 9 -17.64 1.89 38.49
C LEU A 9 -17.05 0.66 37.76
N CYS A 10 -17.88 -0.15 37.10
CA CYS A 10 -17.41 -1.22 36.19
C CYS A 10 -17.83 -1.02 34.72
N LEU A 11 -18.44 0.13 34.38
CA LEU A 11 -19.02 0.40 33.06
C LEU A 11 -18.26 1.45 32.23
N LEU A 12 -16.99 1.71 32.55
CA LEU A 12 -16.16 2.73 31.89
C LEU A 12 -14.89 2.19 31.21
N ILE A 13 -14.80 0.87 30.99
CA ILE A 13 -13.71 0.26 30.23
C ILE A 13 -14.29 -0.62 29.10
N ALA A 14 -15.18 -0.04 28.31
CA ALA A 14 -15.31 -0.42 26.91
C ALA A 14 -14.70 0.72 26.10
N LEU A 15 -13.38 0.90 26.25
CA LEU A 15 -12.57 1.64 25.30
C LEU A 15 -12.87 1.02 23.94
N THR A 16 -13.54 1.80 23.09
CA THR A 16 -13.81 1.51 21.71
C THR A 16 -12.48 1.37 20.99
N ILE A 17 -11.92 0.16 20.98
CA ILE A 17 -10.72 -0.17 20.21
C ILE A 17 -11.13 -0.17 18.74
N SER A 18 -11.27 1.02 18.15
CA SER A 18 -11.21 1.19 16.71
C SER A 18 -9.75 1.00 16.33
N GLY A 19 -9.47 -0.08 15.60
CA GLY A 19 -8.12 -0.43 15.16
C GLY A 19 -8.13 -0.67 13.66
N CYS A 20 -7.08 -0.18 13.00
CA CYS A 20 -6.74 -0.60 11.65
C CYS A 20 -5.38 -1.28 11.70
N VAL A 21 -5.30 -2.52 11.21
CA VAL A 21 -4.05 -3.25 11.06
C VAL A 21 -3.84 -3.45 9.57
N ALA A 22 -2.70 -3.02 9.05
CA ALA A 22 -2.36 -3.18 7.64
C ALA A 22 -1.00 -3.87 7.49
N TRP A 23 -0.95 -4.89 6.65
CA TRP A 23 0.24 -5.68 6.37
C TRP A 23 0.54 -5.72 4.88
N GLY A 24 1.82 -5.60 4.54
CA GLY A 24 2.33 -5.75 3.17
C GLY A 24 2.47 -7.22 2.79
N HIS A 25 2.53 -7.49 1.48
CA HIS A 25 2.99 -8.74 0.89
C HIS A 25 3.80 -8.43 -0.36
N GLY A 26 4.65 -9.38 -0.79
CA GLY A 26 5.65 -9.14 -1.82
C GLY A 26 6.73 -8.16 -1.34
N ILE A 27 7.44 -7.56 -2.29
CA ILE A 27 8.52 -6.61 -2.00
C ILE A 27 7.95 -5.28 -1.49
N ALA A 28 8.35 -4.87 -0.30
CA ALA A 28 7.85 -3.64 0.29
C ALA A 28 8.37 -2.41 -0.47
N PRO A 29 7.52 -1.44 -0.81
CA PRO A 29 7.98 -0.16 -1.32
C PRO A 29 8.57 0.67 -0.18
N VAL A 30 9.60 1.43 -0.50
CA VAL A 30 10.32 2.31 0.42
C VAL A 30 9.88 3.76 0.20
N GLU A 31 9.85 4.22 -1.05
CA GLU A 31 9.41 5.59 -1.38
C GLU A 31 8.93 5.70 -2.83
N PRO A 32 7.86 6.44 -3.13
CA PRO A 32 6.88 7.05 -2.22
C PRO A 32 5.84 6.04 -1.71
N VAL A 33 5.50 6.12 -0.42
CA VAL A 33 4.57 5.18 0.23
C VAL A 33 3.29 5.89 0.65
N GLY A 34 2.34 6.03 -0.29
CA GLY A 34 0.93 6.25 0.04
C GLY A 34 0.18 4.92 0.07
N ARG A 35 -0.67 4.70 1.06
CA ARG A 35 -1.62 3.56 1.10
C ARG A 35 -3.01 4.15 1.21
N LYS A 36 -4.08 3.51 0.72
CA LYS A 36 -5.47 4.04 0.75
C LYS A 36 -5.98 4.54 2.13
N ILE A 37 -5.35 4.12 3.23
CA ILE A 37 -5.71 4.50 4.60
C ILE A 37 -4.96 5.76 5.07
N PHE A 38 -3.85 6.08 4.42
CA PHE A 38 -3.08 7.30 4.60
C PHE A 38 -3.30 8.22 3.39
N PRO A 39 -3.19 9.54 3.53
CA PRO A 39 -3.16 10.40 2.35
C PRO A 39 -2.00 9.97 1.43
N SER A 40 -2.23 9.99 0.11
CA SER A 40 -1.14 9.85 -0.86
C SER A 40 -0.14 10.98 -0.61
N PRO A 41 1.17 10.71 -0.49
CA PRO A 41 2.17 11.76 -0.41
C PRO A 41 2.23 12.53 -1.74
N THR A 42 2.40 13.84 -1.66
CA THR A 42 2.76 14.65 -2.83
C THR A 42 4.27 14.62 -3.00
N ILE A 43 4.73 14.21 -4.19
CA ILE A 43 6.16 14.18 -4.53
C ILE A 43 6.63 15.54 -5.08
N GLU A 44 7.93 15.77 -5.11
CA GLU A 44 8.51 17.07 -5.54
C GLU A 44 8.82 17.14 -7.04
N SER A 45 8.81 16.01 -7.75
CA SER A 45 9.25 15.91 -9.15
C SER A 45 8.20 15.20 -10.00
N LEU A 46 8.03 15.63 -11.26
CA LEU A 46 7.24 14.88 -12.26
C LEU A 46 7.96 13.62 -12.76
N GLN A 47 9.24 13.47 -12.43
CA GLN A 47 10.05 12.28 -12.68
C GLN A 47 10.52 11.71 -11.32
N PRO A 48 9.61 11.12 -10.52
CA PRO A 48 9.99 10.54 -9.24
C PRO A 48 10.99 9.41 -9.40
N THR A 49 11.79 9.25 -8.36
CA THR A 49 12.53 8.02 -8.10
C THR A 49 11.66 7.12 -7.23
N LEU A 50 11.35 5.92 -7.71
CA LEU A 50 10.59 4.92 -6.97
C LEU A 50 11.56 3.89 -6.42
N SER A 51 11.50 3.61 -5.12
CA SER A 51 12.41 2.68 -4.44
C SER A 51 11.67 1.63 -3.62
N TRP A 52 12.25 0.45 -3.52
CA TRP A 52 11.69 -0.71 -2.82
C TRP A 52 12.77 -1.50 -2.09
N GLU A 53 12.36 -2.40 -1.21
CA GLU A 53 13.28 -3.27 -0.47
C GLU A 53 13.93 -4.30 -1.39
N ALA A 54 15.17 -4.69 -1.09
CA ALA A 54 15.79 -5.79 -1.81
C ALA A 54 15.10 -7.12 -1.49
N ALA A 55 14.93 -7.97 -2.49
CA ALA A 55 14.57 -9.35 -2.30
C ALA A 55 15.65 -10.08 -1.50
N ASP A 56 15.24 -10.97 -0.59
CA ASP A 56 16.16 -11.83 0.13
C ASP A 56 16.85 -12.80 -0.85
N PRO A 57 18.17 -12.75 -1.02
CA PRO A 57 18.87 -13.59 -1.98
C PRO A 57 18.83 -15.09 -1.63
N GLU A 58 18.59 -15.46 -0.37
CA GLU A 58 18.45 -16.86 0.04
C GLU A 58 17.09 -17.44 -0.38
N GLU A 59 16.02 -16.64 -0.28
CA GLU A 59 14.67 -17.04 -0.65
C GLU A 59 14.37 -16.85 -2.14
N MET A 60 14.95 -15.79 -2.73
CA MET A 60 14.68 -15.32 -4.09
C MET A 60 15.99 -15.13 -4.86
N PRO A 61 16.70 -16.21 -5.20
CA PRO A 61 17.95 -16.11 -5.94
C PRO A 61 17.69 -15.54 -7.34
N GLU A 62 18.63 -14.71 -7.80
CA GLU A 62 18.59 -14.06 -9.12
C GLU A 62 17.33 -13.22 -9.37
N ALA A 63 16.75 -12.66 -8.31
CA ALA A 63 15.56 -11.81 -8.38
C ALA A 63 15.71 -10.66 -9.39
N ARG A 64 14.65 -10.46 -10.20
CA ARG A 64 14.47 -9.36 -11.13
C ARG A 64 13.19 -8.62 -10.83
N TYR A 65 13.20 -7.29 -10.94
CA TYR A 65 12.04 -6.47 -10.61
C TYR A 65 11.28 -5.99 -11.84
N HIS A 66 9.96 -5.88 -11.67
CA HIS A 66 9.01 -5.35 -12.64
C HIS A 66 8.26 -4.19 -12.01
N LEU A 67 8.49 -2.98 -12.52
CA LEU A 67 7.87 -1.76 -12.03
C LEU A 67 6.72 -1.35 -12.94
N VAL A 68 5.57 -1.02 -12.36
CA VAL A 68 4.42 -0.48 -13.09
C VAL A 68 3.89 0.75 -12.36
N VAL A 69 3.67 1.83 -13.10
CA VAL A 69 2.94 3.04 -12.66
C VAL A 69 1.71 3.20 -13.53
N TYR A 70 0.58 3.48 -12.91
CA TYR A 70 -0.70 3.58 -13.59
C TYR A 70 -1.59 4.62 -12.90
N ARG A 71 -2.62 5.06 -13.59
CA ARG A 71 -3.69 5.89 -13.03
C ARG A 71 -5.02 5.18 -13.18
N LEU A 72 -6.00 5.61 -12.39
CA LEU A 72 -7.36 5.08 -12.46
C LEU A 72 -8.26 6.06 -13.23
N GLU A 73 -8.96 5.57 -14.24
CA GLU A 73 -9.85 6.38 -15.07
C GLU A 73 -11.26 5.79 -15.18
N GLY A 74 -12.24 6.64 -15.50
CA GLY A 74 -13.61 6.24 -15.80
C GLY A 74 -14.47 5.82 -14.60
N PHE A 75 -15.68 5.36 -14.91
CA PHE A 75 -16.62 4.79 -13.94
C PHE A 75 -17.32 3.55 -14.54
N PRO A 76 -17.05 2.32 -14.06
CA PRO A 76 -16.15 1.99 -12.94
C PRO A 76 -14.68 2.25 -13.28
N ALA A 77 -13.88 2.52 -12.23
CA ALA A 77 -12.47 2.82 -12.37
C ALA A 77 -11.70 1.63 -12.98
N HIS A 78 -10.86 1.89 -13.98
CA HIS A 78 -9.94 0.91 -14.57
C HIS A 78 -8.49 1.42 -14.61
N GLU A 79 -7.54 0.50 -14.61
CA GLU A 79 -6.10 0.82 -14.62
C GLU A 79 -5.64 1.24 -16.03
N VAL A 80 -5.03 2.42 -16.13
CA VAL A 80 -4.33 2.90 -17.33
C VAL A 80 -2.84 2.95 -17.01
N ILE A 81 -2.07 2.00 -17.56
CA ILE A 81 -0.61 1.94 -17.38
C ILE A 81 0.02 3.13 -18.09
N VAL A 82 0.76 3.95 -17.33
CA VAL A 82 1.49 5.11 -17.85
C VAL A 82 2.99 4.85 -17.93
N TYR A 83 3.47 3.88 -17.14
CA TYR A 83 4.88 3.52 -17.09
C TYR A 83 5.05 2.04 -16.78
N GLY A 84 6.04 1.42 -17.43
CA GLY A 84 6.40 0.04 -17.17
C GLY A 84 7.89 -0.22 -17.44
N ARG A 85 8.57 -0.87 -16.51
CA ARG A 85 9.94 -1.38 -16.68
C ARG A 85 10.02 -2.80 -16.15
N ARG A 86 10.85 -3.62 -16.78
CA ARG A 86 11.03 -5.04 -16.47
C ARG A 86 12.50 -5.37 -16.38
N ASP A 87 12.79 -6.51 -15.78
CA ASP A 87 14.13 -7.08 -15.69
C ASP A 87 15.15 -6.18 -14.97
N LEU A 88 14.64 -5.33 -14.07
CA LEU A 88 15.46 -4.43 -13.26
C LEU A 88 16.26 -5.23 -12.23
N ALA A 89 17.54 -4.89 -12.08
CA ALA A 89 18.42 -5.49 -11.07
C ALA A 89 18.48 -4.65 -9.79
N GLU A 90 18.36 -3.33 -9.95
CA GLU A 90 18.44 -2.36 -8.87
C GLU A 90 17.10 -2.26 -8.13
N THR A 91 17.15 -1.73 -6.91
CA THR A 91 15.99 -1.57 -6.03
C THR A 91 15.40 -0.15 -6.07
N SER A 92 15.83 0.64 -7.04
CA SER A 92 15.39 2.00 -7.25
C SER A 92 15.35 2.31 -8.74
N HIS A 93 14.39 3.11 -9.17
CA HIS A 93 14.26 3.49 -10.57
C HIS A 93 13.66 4.89 -10.70
N THR A 94 14.38 5.79 -11.38
CA THR A 94 13.88 7.12 -11.74
C THR A 94 13.11 7.04 -13.06
N LEU A 95 11.90 7.60 -13.09
CA LEU A 95 11.13 7.68 -14.32
C LEU A 95 11.85 8.54 -15.36
N ASP A 96 12.05 8.00 -16.55
CA ASP A 96 12.68 8.69 -17.68
C ASP A 96 11.71 9.58 -18.47
N GLN A 97 10.41 9.49 -18.17
CA GLN A 97 9.36 10.32 -18.78
C GLN A 97 8.60 11.07 -17.69
N PRO A 98 8.37 12.39 -17.86
CA PRO A 98 7.62 13.16 -16.88
C PRO A 98 6.15 12.73 -16.85
N LEU A 99 5.61 12.64 -15.64
CA LEU A 99 4.19 12.42 -15.39
C LEU A 99 3.40 13.72 -15.56
N MET A 100 2.07 13.61 -15.65
CA MET A 100 1.20 14.78 -15.66
C MET A 100 1.19 15.45 -14.27
N PRO A 101 1.22 16.78 -14.20
CA PRO A 101 1.08 17.50 -12.93
C PRO A 101 -0.33 17.31 -12.35
N ASP A 102 -0.47 17.62 -11.06
CA ASP A 102 -1.74 17.58 -10.30
C ASP A 102 -2.55 16.29 -10.55
N THR A 103 -1.86 15.15 -10.58
CA THR A 103 -2.43 13.85 -10.94
C THR A 103 -2.05 12.79 -9.92
N ARG A 104 -3.04 12.01 -9.48
CA ARG A 104 -2.83 10.84 -8.63
C ARG A 104 -2.38 9.64 -9.46
N TYR A 105 -1.26 9.07 -9.06
CA TYR A 105 -0.75 7.81 -9.61
C TYR A 105 -0.74 6.71 -8.57
N HIS A 106 -0.82 5.48 -9.09
CA HIS A 106 -0.66 4.24 -8.35
C HIS A 106 0.54 3.50 -8.91
N TRP A 107 1.23 2.75 -8.06
CA TRP A 107 2.38 1.98 -8.48
C TRP A 107 2.50 0.67 -7.71
N ARG A 108 3.15 -0.29 -8.38
CA ARG A 108 3.48 -1.60 -7.82
C ARG A 108 4.81 -2.08 -8.38
N VAL A 109 5.52 -2.85 -7.57
CA VAL A 109 6.71 -3.61 -7.97
C VAL A 109 6.44 -5.09 -7.81
N GLY A 110 6.78 -5.86 -8.83
CA GLY A 110 6.78 -7.31 -8.80
C GLY A 110 8.21 -7.82 -8.76
N VAL A 111 8.45 -8.91 -8.02
CA VAL A 111 9.72 -9.64 -8.06
C VAL A 111 9.54 -10.94 -8.80
N THR A 112 10.44 -11.23 -9.71
CA THR A 112 10.50 -12.47 -10.47
C THR A 112 11.79 -13.20 -10.13
N TYR A 113 11.67 -14.45 -9.69
CA TYR A 113 12.79 -15.27 -9.27
C TYR A 113 12.53 -16.74 -9.61
N SER A 114 13.59 -17.54 -9.67
CA SER A 114 13.48 -18.99 -9.88
C SER A 114 13.80 -19.73 -8.60
N ASN A 115 12.95 -20.66 -8.19
CA ASN A 115 13.22 -21.54 -7.05
C ASN A 115 13.84 -22.89 -7.47
N GLY A 116 14.45 -22.94 -8.67
CA GLY A 116 15.06 -24.15 -9.25
C GLY A 116 14.09 -25.12 -9.91
N LYS A 117 12.77 -24.89 -9.83
CA LYS A 117 11.75 -25.70 -10.54
C LYS A 117 10.88 -24.86 -11.47
N GLU A 118 10.51 -23.67 -11.03
CA GLU A 118 9.63 -22.77 -11.75
C GLU A 118 10.06 -21.32 -11.53
N THR A 119 9.68 -20.46 -12.46
CA THR A 119 9.80 -19.01 -12.32
C THR A 119 8.52 -18.49 -11.69
N ARG A 120 8.65 -17.77 -10.57
CA ARG A 120 7.53 -17.12 -9.87
C ARG A 120 7.58 -15.62 -10.08
N THR A 121 6.41 -14.98 -10.02
CA THR A 121 6.31 -13.52 -10.00
C THR A 121 5.35 -13.12 -8.88
N GLU A 122 5.85 -12.33 -7.93
CA GLU A 122 5.08 -11.86 -6.78
C GLU A 122 4.96 -10.35 -6.81
N TRP A 123 3.73 -9.86 -6.96
CA TRP A 123 3.43 -8.43 -6.93
C TRP A 123 3.26 -7.93 -5.50
N ASN A 124 3.76 -6.74 -5.25
CA ASN A 124 3.55 -6.11 -3.97
C ASN A 124 2.15 -5.53 -3.81
N GLY A 125 1.74 -5.41 -2.56
CA GLY A 125 0.50 -4.77 -2.16
C GLY A 125 0.33 -4.81 -0.67
N TYR A 126 -0.77 -4.26 -0.18
CA TYR A 126 -1.13 -4.39 1.22
C TYR A 126 -2.54 -4.92 1.38
N ARG A 127 -2.78 -5.53 2.54
CA ARG A 127 -4.10 -5.86 3.05
C ARG A 127 -4.30 -5.06 4.32
N ALA A 128 -5.48 -4.52 4.48
CA ALA A 128 -5.85 -3.79 5.67
C ALA A 128 -7.16 -4.31 6.23
N PHE A 129 -7.14 -4.56 7.52
CA PHE A 129 -8.27 -4.89 8.34
C PHE A 129 -8.68 -3.67 9.15
N TYR A 130 -9.97 -3.38 9.18
CA TYR A 130 -10.52 -2.30 9.97
C TYR A 130 -11.75 -2.78 10.72
N PHE A 131 -11.86 -2.27 11.94
CA PHE A 131 -12.94 -2.56 12.86
C PHE A 131 -13.59 -1.24 13.25
N ILE A 132 -14.76 -0.96 12.69
CA ILE A 132 -15.50 0.29 12.95
C ILE A 132 -16.68 -0.05 13.85
N PRO A 133 -16.73 0.48 15.09
CA PRO A 133 -17.91 0.39 15.93
C PRO A 133 -18.99 1.33 15.35
N ILE A 134 -19.89 0.81 14.53
CA ILE A 134 -21.16 1.47 14.26
C ILE A 134 -22.07 1.13 15.44
N PRO A 135 -22.83 2.08 16.03
CA PRO A 135 -23.51 1.92 17.33
C PRO A 135 -24.43 0.70 17.49
N PHE A 136 -24.72 -0.06 16.42
CA PHE A 136 -25.54 -1.26 16.45
C PHE A 136 -24.97 -2.45 15.63
N VAL A 137 -23.83 -2.29 14.94
CA VAL A 137 -23.22 -3.35 14.12
C VAL A 137 -21.69 -3.18 14.11
N TRP A 138 -20.96 -4.27 14.37
CA TRP A 138 -19.52 -4.29 14.14
C TRP A 138 -19.25 -4.44 12.64
N PHE A 139 -18.72 -3.40 11.99
CA PHE A 139 -18.30 -3.53 10.60
C PHE A 139 -16.88 -4.07 10.55
N ILE A 140 -16.75 -5.33 10.11
CA ILE A 140 -15.48 -5.98 9.84
C ILE A 140 -15.26 -5.94 8.34
N GLY A 141 -14.19 -5.28 7.90
CA GLY A 141 -13.87 -5.16 6.49
C GLY A 141 -12.40 -5.41 6.19
N PHE A 142 -12.15 -5.93 4.99
CA PHE A 142 -10.82 -6.04 4.41
C PHE A 142 -10.74 -5.12 3.19
N THR A 143 -9.64 -4.39 3.06
CA THR A 143 -9.28 -3.77 1.78
C THR A 143 -7.92 -4.28 1.34
N SER A 144 -7.76 -4.54 0.06
CA SER A 144 -6.46 -4.62 -0.59
C SER A 144 -6.20 -3.32 -1.35
N GLY A 145 -4.94 -3.00 -1.57
CA GLY A 145 -4.59 -1.87 -2.41
C GLY A 145 -3.14 -1.86 -2.83
N THR A 146 -2.86 -0.93 -3.73
CA THR A 146 -1.55 -0.58 -4.23
C THR A 146 -1.12 0.75 -3.65
N TYR A 147 0.14 1.07 -3.87
CA TYR A 147 0.73 2.29 -3.32
C TYR A 147 0.43 3.45 -4.24
N SER A 148 0.26 4.65 -3.68
CA SER A 148 -0.10 5.84 -4.45
C SER A 148 0.75 7.05 -4.07
N PHE A 149 0.81 8.01 -4.97
CA PHE A 149 1.39 9.33 -4.76
C PHE A 149 0.70 10.35 -5.67
N ASP A 150 0.75 11.61 -5.30
CA ASP A 150 0.21 12.73 -6.07
C ASP A 150 1.37 13.54 -6.65
N THR A 151 1.29 13.94 -7.93
CA THR A 151 2.30 14.80 -8.55
C THR A 151 2.12 16.27 -8.14
N PRO A 152 3.19 17.09 -8.18
CA PRO A 152 3.09 18.52 -7.91
C PRO A 152 2.27 19.23 -8.99
N ALA A 153 1.75 20.41 -8.65
CA ALA A 153 1.03 21.30 -9.56
C ALA A 153 1.95 21.91 -10.63
#